data_AF-A0A6A2ZHY7-F1
#
_entry.id   AF-A0A6A2ZHY7-F1
#
_cell.length_a   1.000
_cell.length_b   1.000
_cell.length_c   1.000
_cell.angle_alpha   90.00
_cell.angle_beta   90.00
_cell.angle_gamma   90.00
#
_symmetry.space_group_name_H-M   'P 1'
#
loop_
_entity.id
_entity.type
_entity.pdbx_description
1 polymer ?
#
loop_
_entity_poly.entity_id
_entity_poly.type
_entity_poly.pdbx_seq_one_letter_code
_entity_poly.pdbx_strand_id
1 'polypeptide(L)'
;MAEAEAEPLGPFEIQPQPMTVQEIAAIGGKEVLERYIRRADDSGGGALDVCFPVLGVPIIDLQLLASSSSTAINHGITGEFLDTEQEVARQFFALRSEEKKKYTREIGSIEGYGNDMILSENQTIDWTPDLVLGVKPHADGSAITMLLQDKEVEGLQVLKDDQWFNVPVVPQALLINVGDQVEIMTNGIFKSPLHRVVTNTERERITLAVICSPHPDQEIQPVEDLINETNPRLYCCDVDAPHGATEIKTRRSHQ
;
A
#
# COMPACT_ATOMS: atom_id res chain seq x y z
N MET A 1 -45.55 25.60 -1.15
CA MET A 1 -44.14 25.20 -0.96
C MET A 1 -43.82 24.26 -2.10
N ALA A 2 -42.85 24.62 -2.93
CA ALA A 2 -42.49 23.88 -4.13
C ALA A 2 -41.62 22.68 -3.74
N GLU A 3 -41.92 21.52 -4.31
CA GLU A 3 -41.06 20.34 -4.29
C GLU A 3 -39.87 20.61 -5.20
N ALA A 4 -38.66 20.48 -4.66
CA ALA A 4 -37.44 20.56 -5.46
C ALA A 4 -37.22 19.19 -6.12
N GLU A 5 -37.48 19.11 -7.42
CA GLU A 5 -37.07 17.97 -8.24
C GLU A 5 -35.54 17.95 -8.32
N ALA A 6 -34.94 16.83 -7.94
CA ALA A 6 -33.51 16.59 -8.14
C ALA A 6 -33.25 16.47 -9.65
N GLU A 7 -32.36 17.32 -10.17
CA GLU A 7 -31.93 17.24 -11.56
C GLU A 7 -31.24 15.89 -11.83
N PRO A 8 -31.52 15.23 -12.97
CA PRO A 8 -30.89 13.97 -13.30
C PRO A 8 -29.40 14.20 -13.53
N LEU A 9 -28.56 13.42 -12.83
CA LEU A 9 -27.14 13.33 -13.12
C LEU A 9 -26.98 13.00 -14.61
N GLY A 10 -26.36 13.91 -15.36
CA GLY A 10 -26.07 13.72 -16.77
C GLY A 10 -25.22 12.45 -17.00
N PRO A 11 -25.14 11.95 -18.24
CA PRO A 11 -24.32 10.78 -18.54
C PRO A 11 -22.90 11.01 -18.03
N PHE A 12 -22.40 10.10 -17.18
CA PHE A 12 -21.00 10.08 -16.77
C PHE A 12 -20.14 10.06 -18.04
N GLU A 13 -19.52 11.20 -18.37
CA GLU A 13 -18.52 11.26 -19.44
C GLU A 13 -17.35 10.38 -19.01
N ILE A 14 -17.11 9.30 -19.77
CA ILE A 14 -15.92 8.46 -19.60
C ILE A 14 -14.71 9.32 -19.96
N GLN A 15 -14.08 9.92 -18.95
CA GLN A 15 -12.82 10.60 -19.17
C GLN A 15 -11.77 9.56 -19.60
N PRO A 16 -10.91 9.88 -20.60
CA PRO A 16 -9.84 8.97 -21.00
C PRO A 16 -8.96 8.67 -19.78
N GLN A 17 -8.62 7.38 -19.59
CA GLN A 17 -7.72 7.01 -18.51
C GLN A 17 -6.41 7.81 -18.63
N PRO A 18 -5.93 8.40 -17.53
CA PRO A 18 -4.68 9.14 -17.53
C PRO A 18 -3.52 8.23 -17.96
N MET A 19 -2.49 8.84 -18.58
CA MET A 19 -1.24 8.13 -18.90
C MET A 19 -0.66 7.47 -17.65
N THR A 20 -0.03 6.31 -17.81
CA THR A 20 0.67 5.66 -16.69
C THR A 20 1.94 6.43 -16.34
N VAL A 21 2.43 6.26 -15.11
CA VAL A 21 3.68 6.89 -14.67
C VAL A 21 4.85 6.52 -15.59
N GLN A 22 4.88 5.27 -16.08
CA GLN A 22 5.91 4.79 -17.01
C GLN A 22 5.82 5.49 -18.38
N GLU A 23 4.61 5.78 -18.88
CA GLU A 23 4.42 6.53 -20.11
C GLU A 23 4.87 8.00 -19.95
N ILE A 24 4.59 8.60 -18.79
CA ILE A 24 5.01 9.98 -18.48
C ILE A 24 6.54 10.08 -18.33
N ALA A 25 7.16 9.09 -17.68
CA ALA A 25 8.61 8.98 -17.58
C ALA A 25 9.27 8.82 -18.97
N ALA A 26 8.68 8.01 -19.86
CA ALA A 26 9.19 7.79 -21.21
C ALA A 26 9.22 9.05 -22.10
N ILE A 27 8.32 10.01 -21.86
CA ILE A 27 8.30 11.31 -22.56
C ILE A 27 9.11 12.41 -21.84
N GLY A 28 9.84 12.05 -20.77
CA GLY A 28 10.69 12.96 -20.02
C GLY A 28 9.94 14.00 -19.20
N GLY A 29 8.69 13.72 -18.80
CA GLY A 29 7.92 14.58 -17.89
C GLY A 29 7.58 15.99 -18.40
N LYS A 30 7.62 16.23 -19.73
CA LYS A 30 7.41 17.57 -20.32
C LYS A 30 5.94 17.97 -20.51
N GLU A 31 5.01 17.01 -20.50
CA GLU A 31 3.57 17.22 -20.73
C GLU A 31 2.76 16.82 -19.50
N VAL A 32 2.94 17.62 -18.48
CA VAL A 32 2.57 17.34 -17.11
C VAL A 32 1.33 18.17 -16.79
N LEU A 33 0.15 17.54 -16.80
CA LEU A 33 -1.13 18.19 -16.47
C LEU A 33 -1.09 18.72 -15.02
N GLU A 34 -1.68 19.89 -14.76
CA GLU A 34 -1.73 20.52 -13.41
C GLU A 34 -2.28 19.59 -12.32
N ARG A 35 -3.06 18.57 -12.69
CA ARG A 35 -3.69 17.59 -11.77
C ARG A 35 -2.71 16.68 -11.00
N TYR A 36 -1.41 16.71 -11.29
CA TYR A 36 -0.41 15.90 -10.57
C TYR A 36 0.69 16.73 -9.88
N ILE A 37 0.54 18.06 -9.79
CA ILE A 37 1.46 18.93 -9.05
C ILE A 37 0.89 19.18 -7.65
N ARG A 38 1.63 18.78 -6.60
CA ARG A 38 1.25 19.06 -5.20
C ARG A 38 1.55 20.50 -4.79
N ARG A 39 0.68 21.06 -3.93
CA ARG A 39 0.95 22.29 -3.16
C ARG A 39 1.70 21.94 -1.87
N ALA A 40 2.52 22.87 -1.38
CA ALA A 40 3.54 22.63 -0.36
C ALA A 40 3.01 22.16 1.01
N ASP A 41 1.73 22.36 1.27
CA ASP A 41 0.99 22.01 2.48
C ASP A 41 0.71 20.50 2.65
N ASP A 42 0.80 19.73 1.56
CA ASP A 42 0.49 18.29 1.52
C ASP A 42 1.72 17.38 1.77
N SER A 43 2.89 18.00 1.85
CA SER A 43 4.17 17.34 2.12
C SER A 43 4.36 17.19 3.62
N GLY A 44 3.85 16.09 4.19
CA GLY A 44 4.30 15.62 5.51
C GLY A 44 5.83 15.61 5.50
N GLY A 45 6.41 16.58 6.22
CA GLY A 45 7.71 17.17 5.90
C GLY A 45 8.86 16.18 5.70
N GLY A 46 9.70 16.49 4.72
CA GLY A 46 11.01 15.90 4.54
C GLY A 46 11.66 16.42 3.26
N ALA A 47 12.76 17.15 3.40
CA ALA A 47 13.59 17.56 2.27
C ALA A 47 14.12 16.33 1.52
N LEU A 48 14.36 16.48 0.21
CA LEU A 48 14.73 15.41 -0.73
C LEU A 48 16.20 14.91 -0.58
N ASP A 49 16.91 15.33 0.47
CA ASP A 49 18.32 14.99 0.69
C ASP A 49 18.58 14.76 2.19
N VAL A 50 17.98 13.71 2.74
CA VAL A 50 18.23 13.28 4.12
C VAL A 50 18.54 11.79 4.08
N CYS A 51 19.75 11.41 4.51
CA CYS A 51 20.09 10.02 4.76
C CYS A 51 19.20 9.51 5.90
N PHE A 52 18.28 8.59 5.59
CA PHE A 52 17.40 7.99 6.60
C PHE A 52 18.13 6.83 7.28
N PRO A 53 17.99 6.67 8.61
CA PRO A 53 18.57 5.53 9.31
C PRO A 53 17.96 4.21 8.79
N VAL A 54 18.75 3.14 8.82
CA VAL A 54 18.28 1.79 8.46
C VAL A 54 17.59 1.16 9.68
N LEU A 55 16.39 0.62 9.48
CA LEU A 55 15.69 -0.13 10.51
C LEU A 55 16.33 -1.50 10.67
N GLY A 56 16.68 -1.87 11.90
CA GLY A 56 16.97 -3.26 12.25
C GLY A 56 15.67 -4.07 12.22
N VAL A 57 15.21 -4.44 11.03
CA VAL A 57 14.06 -5.34 10.87
C VAL A 57 14.47 -6.73 11.35
N PRO A 58 13.75 -7.35 12.29
CA PRO A 58 14.08 -8.70 12.73
C PRO A 58 14.03 -9.66 11.54
N ILE A 59 15.08 -10.46 11.40
CA ILE A 59 15.12 -11.55 10.43
C ILE A 59 14.63 -12.81 11.14
N ILE A 60 13.50 -13.32 10.69
CA ILE A 60 12.90 -14.55 11.17
C ILE A 60 13.29 -15.68 10.23
N ASP A 61 13.98 -16.67 10.77
CA ASP A 61 14.11 -17.96 10.08
C ASP A 61 12.83 -18.76 10.30
N LEU A 62 12.02 -18.95 9.25
CA LEU A 62 10.75 -19.66 9.38
C LEU A 62 10.91 -21.15 9.71
N GLN A 63 12.10 -21.75 9.54
CA GLN A 63 12.36 -23.10 10.06
C GLN A 63 12.47 -23.11 11.60
N LEU A 64 12.62 -21.94 12.22
CA LEU A 64 12.93 -21.78 13.64
C LEU A 64 11.85 -21.04 14.44
N LEU A 65 10.77 -20.52 13.84
CA LEU A 65 10.00 -19.45 14.49
C LEU A 65 8.47 -19.48 14.51
N ALA A 66 8.00 -18.96 15.66
CA ALA A 66 6.71 -18.41 16.01
C ALA A 66 6.91 -16.97 16.58
N SER A 67 6.81 -15.89 15.79
CA SER A 67 6.45 -14.49 16.19
C SER A 67 6.47 -13.51 14.98
N SER A 68 6.07 -12.24 15.16
CA SER A 68 5.48 -11.31 14.16
C SER A 68 6.39 -10.19 13.59
N SER A 69 5.94 -9.62 12.45
CA SER A 69 6.53 -8.59 11.57
C SER A 69 8.03 -8.66 11.38
N SER A 70 8.48 -9.32 10.32
CA SER A 70 9.88 -9.70 10.15
C SER A 70 10.21 -9.99 8.70
N THR A 71 11.50 -9.94 8.39
CA THR A 71 12.04 -10.49 7.15
C THR A 71 12.16 -11.99 7.31
N ALA A 72 11.36 -12.76 6.57
CA ALA A 72 11.36 -14.21 6.60
C ALA A 72 12.41 -14.78 5.65
N ILE A 73 13.30 -15.63 6.17
CA ILE A 73 14.22 -16.49 5.41
C ILE A 73 13.85 -17.96 5.61
N ASN A 74 14.37 -18.84 4.76
CA ASN A 74 14.10 -20.28 4.80
C ASN A 74 12.60 -20.62 4.78
N HIS A 75 11.81 -19.78 4.11
CA HIS A 75 10.35 -19.86 3.98
C HIS A 75 9.86 -21.04 3.11
N GLY A 76 10.75 -21.93 2.66
CA GLY A 76 10.41 -23.09 1.83
C GLY A 76 10.19 -22.80 0.34
N ILE A 77 9.92 -21.54 -0.03
CA ILE A 77 9.93 -21.09 -1.43
C ILE A 77 11.37 -21.00 -1.95
N THR A 78 11.64 -21.54 -3.13
CA THR A 78 13.00 -21.54 -3.70
C THR A 78 13.39 -20.17 -4.23
N GLY A 79 14.67 -19.80 -4.10
CA GLY A 79 15.19 -18.56 -4.68
C GLY A 79 14.97 -18.48 -6.19
N GLU A 80 15.09 -19.60 -6.91
CA GLU A 80 14.83 -19.70 -8.35
C GLU A 80 13.38 -19.31 -8.71
N PHE A 81 12.41 -19.72 -7.89
CA PHE A 81 11.00 -19.33 -8.10
C PHE A 81 10.81 -17.82 -7.89
N LEU A 82 11.34 -17.27 -6.80
CA LEU A 82 11.27 -15.83 -6.52
C LEU A 82 11.93 -15.00 -7.64
N ASP A 83 13.08 -15.47 -8.13
CA ASP A 83 13.80 -14.85 -9.24
C ASP A 83 12.97 -14.87 -10.53
N THR A 84 12.30 -15.99 -10.80
CA THR A 84 11.42 -16.14 -11.96
C THR A 84 10.24 -15.19 -11.88
N GLU A 85 9.56 -15.10 -10.74
CA GLU A 85 8.42 -14.19 -10.56
C GLU A 85 8.80 -12.73 -10.77
N GLN A 86 9.94 -12.29 -10.23
CA GLN A 86 10.43 -10.93 -10.47
C GLN A 86 10.78 -10.68 -11.93
N GLU A 87 11.41 -11.65 -12.60
CA GLU A 87 11.78 -11.52 -14.00
C GLU A 87 10.54 -11.46 -14.90
N VAL A 88 9.53 -12.29 -14.65
CA VAL A 88 8.24 -12.25 -15.36
C VAL A 88 7.59 -10.88 -15.19
N ALA A 89 7.61 -10.30 -13.99
CA ALA A 89 7.10 -8.96 -13.75
C ALA A 89 7.87 -7.90 -14.55
N ARG A 90 9.22 -7.93 -14.54
CA ARG A 90 10.06 -7.03 -15.35
C ARG A 90 9.74 -7.14 -16.84
N GLN A 91 9.63 -8.36 -17.35
CA GLN A 91 9.31 -8.62 -18.76
C GLN A 91 7.94 -8.07 -19.13
N PHE A 92 6.93 -8.24 -18.26
CA PHE A 92 5.60 -7.68 -18.48
C PHE A 92 5.66 -6.14 -18.57
N PHE A 93 6.32 -5.48 -17.61
CA PHE A 93 6.43 -4.01 -17.62
C PHE A 93 7.31 -3.46 -18.75
N ALA A 94 8.21 -4.27 -19.31
CA ALA A 94 9.01 -3.96 -20.50
C ALA A 94 8.24 -4.09 -21.82
N LEU A 95 7.04 -4.69 -21.82
CA LEU A 95 6.18 -4.73 -23.01
C LEU A 95 5.75 -3.33 -23.45
N ARG A 96 5.40 -3.22 -24.74
CA ARG A 96 4.80 -2.00 -25.30
C ARG A 96 3.49 -1.65 -24.60
N SER A 97 3.15 -0.37 -24.56
CA SER A 97 1.95 0.14 -23.87
C SER A 97 0.67 -0.54 -24.36
N GLU A 98 0.58 -0.82 -25.67
CA GLU A 98 -0.55 -1.45 -26.34
C GLU A 98 -0.77 -2.88 -25.88
N GLU A 99 0.31 -3.62 -25.58
CA GLU A 99 0.23 -4.98 -25.06
C GLU A 99 -0.22 -4.98 -23.60
N LYS A 100 0.34 -4.09 -22.76
CA LYS A 100 -0.05 -3.97 -21.35
C LYS A 100 -1.51 -3.53 -21.19
N LYS A 101 -1.97 -2.61 -22.04
CA LYS A 101 -3.36 -2.09 -22.02
C LYS A 101 -4.42 -3.16 -22.34
N LYS A 102 -4.06 -4.30 -22.95
CA LYS A 102 -4.99 -5.44 -23.12
C LYS A 102 -5.43 -6.04 -21.79
N TYR A 103 -4.64 -5.85 -20.75
CA TYR A 103 -4.90 -6.35 -19.39
C TYR A 103 -5.44 -5.25 -18.48
N THR A 104 -5.90 -4.12 -19.03
CA THR A 104 -6.39 -3.00 -18.23
C THR A 104 -7.55 -3.45 -17.36
N ARG A 105 -7.54 -3.00 -16.10
CA ARG A 105 -8.65 -3.23 -15.16
C ARG A 105 -9.99 -2.83 -15.74
N GLU A 106 -10.97 -3.73 -15.64
CA GLU A 106 -12.37 -3.39 -15.89
C GLU A 106 -12.94 -2.50 -14.77
N ILE A 107 -13.95 -1.70 -15.10
CA ILE A 107 -14.62 -0.82 -14.13
C ILE A 107 -15.28 -1.68 -13.04
N GLY A 108 -14.98 -1.38 -11.78
CA GLY A 108 -15.50 -2.13 -10.64
C GLY A 108 -14.74 -3.43 -10.34
N SER A 109 -13.79 -3.84 -11.17
CA SER A 109 -12.85 -4.94 -10.87
C SER A 109 -11.61 -4.40 -10.15
N ILE A 110 -11.04 -5.21 -9.26
CA ILE A 110 -9.75 -4.96 -8.62
C ILE A 110 -8.57 -5.59 -9.39
N GLU A 111 -8.86 -6.45 -10.38
CA GLU A 111 -7.86 -7.23 -11.10
C GLU A 111 -7.51 -6.63 -12.47
N GLY A 112 -6.21 -6.50 -12.74
CA GLY A 112 -5.67 -6.04 -14.02
C GLY A 112 -4.61 -4.95 -13.89
N TYR A 113 -4.15 -4.46 -15.03
CA TYR A 113 -3.13 -3.43 -15.20
C TYR A 113 -3.72 -2.03 -15.07
N GLY A 114 -3.03 -1.15 -14.33
CA GLY A 114 -3.42 0.24 -14.15
C GLY A 114 -2.71 0.88 -12.96
N ASN A 115 -2.91 2.19 -12.78
CA ASN A 115 -2.54 2.88 -11.55
C ASN A 115 -3.58 2.60 -10.45
N ASP A 116 -3.32 3.09 -9.23
CA ASP A 116 -4.29 3.06 -8.14
C ASP A 116 -5.65 3.66 -8.54
N MET A 117 -6.73 3.10 -7.97
CA MET A 117 -8.09 3.54 -8.26
C MET A 117 -8.25 5.04 -8.01
N ILE A 118 -8.77 5.74 -9.02
CA ILE A 118 -9.30 7.08 -8.87
C ILE A 118 -10.71 6.94 -8.29
N LEU A 119 -10.83 7.08 -6.98
CA LEU A 119 -12.07 7.00 -6.21
C LEU A 119 -12.89 8.31 -6.25
N SER A 120 -12.31 9.42 -6.75
CA SER A 120 -13.03 10.69 -6.91
C SER A 120 -12.42 11.60 -8.00
N GLU A 121 -13.23 12.48 -8.57
CA GLU A 121 -12.82 13.44 -9.62
C GLU A 121 -11.71 14.42 -9.19
N ASN A 122 -11.58 14.67 -7.88
CA ASN A 122 -10.57 15.57 -7.30
C ASN A 122 -9.35 14.82 -6.73
N GLN A 123 -9.24 13.51 -6.93
CA GLN A 123 -8.11 12.75 -6.42
C GLN A 123 -6.81 13.15 -7.13
N THR A 124 -5.81 13.56 -6.36
CA THR A 124 -4.46 13.78 -6.87
C THR A 124 -3.85 12.43 -7.25
N ILE A 125 -3.49 12.29 -8.53
CA ILE A 125 -2.84 11.12 -9.10
C ILE A 125 -1.34 11.44 -9.14
N ASP A 126 -0.49 10.51 -8.72
CA ASP A 126 0.94 10.76 -8.52
C ASP A 126 1.74 10.29 -9.75
N TRP A 127 2.56 11.14 -10.39
CA TRP A 127 3.43 10.72 -11.52
C TRP A 127 4.91 11.07 -11.40
N THR A 128 5.34 12.06 -10.59
CA THR A 128 6.72 12.58 -10.69
C THR A 128 7.67 11.97 -9.65
N PRO A 129 8.74 11.27 -10.05
CA PRO A 129 9.67 10.63 -9.11
C PRO A 129 10.55 11.62 -8.34
N ASP A 130 10.78 12.84 -8.85
CA ASP A 130 11.59 13.88 -8.19
C ASP A 130 10.86 14.62 -7.05
N LEU A 131 9.53 14.54 -7.02
CA LEU A 131 8.69 15.38 -6.16
C LEU A 131 7.69 14.57 -5.32
N VAL A 132 7.67 13.24 -5.44
CA VAL A 132 6.60 12.40 -4.86
C VAL A 132 7.12 11.06 -4.37
N LEU A 133 6.41 10.49 -3.40
CA LEU A 133 6.57 9.12 -2.94
C LEU A 133 6.00 8.14 -3.97
N GLY A 134 6.64 6.98 -4.14
CA GLY A 134 6.11 5.89 -4.97
C GLY A 134 4.80 5.31 -4.40
N VAL A 135 4.67 5.29 -3.07
CA VAL A 135 3.42 5.02 -2.35
C VAL A 135 3.35 5.94 -1.14
N LYS A 136 2.23 6.62 -0.94
CA LYS A 136 2.01 7.57 0.17
C LYS A 136 2.07 6.85 1.54
N PRO A 137 2.33 7.59 2.64
CA PRO A 137 2.27 7.03 3.98
C PRO A 137 0.90 6.40 4.24
N HIS A 138 0.88 5.11 4.52
CA HIS A 138 -0.34 4.36 4.82
C HIS A 138 -0.05 3.19 5.75
N ALA A 139 -1.11 2.59 6.27
CA ALA A 139 -1.10 1.31 6.94
C ALA A 139 -1.92 0.33 6.09
N ASP A 140 -1.60 -0.97 6.16
CA ASP A 140 -2.30 -1.97 5.37
C ASP A 140 -3.65 -2.29 6.01
N GLY A 141 -4.75 -2.13 5.28
CA GLY A 141 -6.08 -2.53 5.75
C GLY A 141 -6.32 -4.05 5.79
N SER A 142 -5.34 -4.85 5.36
CA SER A 142 -5.37 -6.32 5.31
C SER A 142 -4.97 -6.96 6.64
N ALA A 143 -4.82 -8.29 6.67
CA ALA A 143 -4.27 -8.99 7.82
C ALA A 143 -2.74 -9.10 7.74
N ILE A 144 -2.22 -9.63 6.64
CA ILE A 144 -0.79 -9.84 6.43
C ILE A 144 -0.43 -9.45 5.00
N THR A 145 0.65 -8.70 4.83
CA THR A 145 1.23 -8.41 3.51
C THR A 145 2.61 -9.03 3.41
N MET A 146 2.86 -9.80 2.36
CA MET A 146 4.17 -10.38 2.05
C MET A 146 4.77 -9.66 0.85
N LEU A 147 5.94 -9.06 1.02
CA LEU A 147 6.62 -8.29 -0.01
C LEU A 147 7.88 -9.02 -0.46
N LEU A 148 7.96 -9.29 -1.75
CA LEU A 148 9.19 -9.61 -2.44
C LEU A 148 9.76 -8.30 -3.02
N GLN A 149 10.72 -7.72 -2.30
CA GLN A 149 11.36 -6.47 -2.68
C GLN A 149 12.26 -6.64 -3.91
N ASP A 150 12.56 -5.53 -4.58
CA ASP A 150 13.59 -5.46 -5.61
C ASP A 150 14.93 -5.99 -5.06
N LYS A 151 15.74 -6.61 -5.91
CA LYS A 151 17.04 -7.20 -5.51
C LYS A 151 18.09 -6.17 -5.16
N GLU A 152 18.03 -5.00 -5.78
CA GLU A 152 19.12 -4.02 -5.74
C GLU A 152 18.63 -2.61 -5.43
N VAL A 153 17.34 -2.33 -5.60
CA VAL A 153 16.79 -0.98 -5.46
C VAL A 153 15.97 -0.85 -4.18
N GLU A 154 16.52 -0.15 -3.20
CA GLU A 154 15.82 0.22 -1.97
C GLU A 154 14.70 1.24 -2.24
N GLY A 155 13.81 1.40 -1.27
CA GLY A 155 12.75 2.42 -1.37
C GLY A 155 11.65 2.29 -0.34
N LEU A 156 11.51 1.13 0.32
CA LEU A 156 10.54 0.98 1.39
C LEU A 156 11.02 1.68 2.67
N GLN A 157 10.14 2.45 3.28
CA GLN A 157 10.37 3.11 4.56
C GLN A 157 9.22 2.82 5.54
N VAL A 158 9.57 2.66 6.82
CA VAL A 158 8.62 2.43 7.92
C VAL A 158 8.77 3.55 8.95
N LEU A 159 7.65 4.04 9.47
CA LEU A 159 7.62 5.02 10.55
C LEU A 159 7.68 4.31 11.89
N LYS A 160 8.65 4.69 12.72
CA LYS A 160 8.81 4.20 14.08
C LYS A 160 9.26 5.36 14.97
N ASP A 161 8.62 5.53 16.12
CA ASP A 161 8.96 6.59 17.09
C ASP A 161 9.04 7.99 16.43
N ASP A 162 8.05 8.31 15.59
CA ASP A 162 7.94 9.54 14.78
C ASP A 162 9.11 9.79 13.81
N GLN A 163 9.89 8.76 13.51
CA GLN A 163 11.02 8.82 12.58
C GLN A 163 10.87 7.77 11.47
N TRP A 164 11.17 8.19 10.23
CA TRP A 164 11.21 7.29 9.08
C TRP A 164 12.53 6.52 9.02
N PHE A 165 12.44 5.21 8.81
CA PHE A 165 13.59 4.33 8.63
C PHE A 165 13.51 3.59 7.31
N ASN A 166 14.66 3.43 6.64
CA ASN A 166 14.79 2.57 5.46
C ASN A 166 14.71 1.10 5.87
N VAL A 167 13.96 0.32 5.09
CA VAL A 167 13.97 -1.14 5.19
C VAL A 167 14.99 -1.69 4.20
N PRO A 168 16.03 -2.39 4.67
CA PRO A 168 17.07 -2.89 3.78
C PRO A 168 16.52 -4.02 2.89
N VAL A 169 17.09 -4.16 1.70
CA VAL A 169 16.86 -5.33 0.85
C VAL A 169 17.69 -6.49 1.38
N VAL A 170 17.02 -7.60 1.70
CA VAL A 170 17.67 -8.87 2.09
C VAL A 170 17.44 -9.88 0.96
N PRO A 171 18.51 -10.38 0.30
CA PRO A 171 18.37 -11.33 -0.80
C PRO A 171 17.60 -12.58 -0.40
N GLN A 172 16.68 -13.02 -1.28
CA GLN A 172 15.85 -14.22 -1.10
C GLN A 172 14.99 -14.23 0.17
N ALA A 173 14.71 -13.06 0.73
CA ALA A 173 13.83 -12.94 1.88
C ALA A 173 12.51 -12.27 1.49
N LEU A 174 11.44 -12.68 2.17
CA LEU A 174 10.14 -12.02 2.09
C LEU A 174 9.98 -11.10 3.28
N LEU A 175 9.63 -9.85 3.05
CA LEU A 175 9.26 -8.94 4.14
C LEU A 175 7.80 -9.17 4.49
N ILE A 176 7.52 -9.47 5.76
CA ILE A 176 6.15 -9.68 6.26
C ILE A 176 5.73 -8.45 7.07
N ASN A 177 4.67 -7.78 6.61
CA ASN A 177 3.98 -6.73 7.32
C ASN A 177 2.66 -7.24 7.91
N VAL A 178 2.31 -6.71 9.08
CA VAL A 178 1.02 -6.93 9.73
C VAL A 178 0.13 -5.73 9.46
N GLY A 179 -1.11 -5.96 9.04
CA GLY A 179 -2.10 -4.92 8.79
C GLY A 179 -3.10 -4.72 9.92
N ASP A 180 -4.01 -3.77 9.70
CA ASP A 180 -5.01 -3.28 10.65
C ASP A 180 -5.89 -4.41 11.19
N GLN A 181 -6.22 -5.41 10.37
CA GLN A 181 -7.10 -6.50 10.79
C GLN A 181 -6.46 -7.36 11.88
N VAL A 182 -5.15 -7.62 11.80
CA VAL A 182 -4.43 -8.35 12.84
C VAL A 182 -4.18 -7.47 14.06
N GLU A 183 -3.95 -6.16 13.88
CA GLU A 183 -3.92 -5.22 15.01
C GLU A 183 -5.24 -5.27 15.80
N ILE A 184 -6.38 -5.22 15.12
CA ILE A 184 -7.71 -5.33 15.73
C ILE A 184 -7.89 -6.69 16.41
N MET A 185 -7.65 -7.80 15.68
CA MET A 185 -7.82 -9.16 16.21
C MET A 185 -6.96 -9.43 17.45
N THR A 186 -5.76 -8.86 17.49
CA THR A 186 -4.86 -9.01 18.64
C THR A 186 -5.07 -7.98 19.74
N ASN A 187 -6.16 -7.20 19.67
CA ASN A 187 -6.46 -6.12 20.59
C ASN A 187 -5.27 -5.17 20.79
N GLY A 188 -4.54 -4.88 19.71
CA GLY A 188 -3.44 -3.92 19.70
C GLY A 188 -2.09 -4.46 20.16
N ILE A 189 -1.94 -5.78 20.38
CA ILE A 189 -0.64 -6.41 20.70
C ILE A 189 0.32 -6.26 19.52
N PHE A 190 -0.14 -6.56 18.31
CA PHE A 190 0.60 -6.22 17.09
C PHE A 190 0.13 -4.87 16.57
N LYS A 191 1.09 -4.09 16.07
CA LYS A 191 0.84 -2.77 15.49
C LYS A 191 1.00 -2.82 13.98
N SER A 192 0.00 -2.30 13.29
CA SER A 192 0.00 -2.01 11.87
C SER A 192 0.88 -0.77 11.65
N PRO A 193 2.07 -0.94 11.04
CA PRO A 193 3.02 0.15 10.92
C PRO A 193 2.65 1.07 9.76
N LEU A 194 2.77 2.38 9.99
CA LEU A 194 2.77 3.34 8.90
C LEU A 194 4.03 3.13 8.06
N HIS A 195 3.86 2.99 6.76
CA HIS A 195 4.95 2.79 5.81
C HIS A 195 4.70 3.56 4.52
N ARG A 196 5.77 3.82 3.77
CA ARG A 196 5.74 4.53 2.48
C ARG A 196 6.80 3.96 1.55
N VAL A 197 6.66 4.22 0.26
CA VAL A 197 7.70 3.92 -0.73
C VAL A 197 8.24 5.22 -1.28
N VAL A 198 9.55 5.42 -1.23
CA VAL A 198 10.23 6.53 -1.91
C VAL A 198 10.67 6.11 -3.30
N THR A 199 10.64 7.05 -4.24
CA THR A 199 11.18 6.89 -5.60
C THR A 199 12.66 7.22 -5.64
N ASN A 200 13.32 6.84 -6.73
CA ASN A 200 14.65 7.32 -7.08
C ASN A 200 14.69 7.62 -8.58
N THR A 201 15.64 8.44 -9.00
CA THR A 201 15.77 8.92 -10.38
C THR A 201 16.67 8.06 -11.26
N GLU A 202 17.42 7.14 -10.66
CA GLU A 202 18.49 6.41 -11.34
C GLU A 202 18.03 5.05 -11.87
N ARG A 203 17.18 4.35 -11.12
CA ARG A 203 16.80 2.96 -11.37
C ARG A 203 15.33 2.71 -11.05
N GLU A 204 14.65 2.01 -11.96
CA GLU A 204 13.31 1.50 -11.72
C GLU A 204 13.32 0.44 -10.61
N ARG A 205 12.31 0.47 -9.74
CA ARG A 205 12.12 -0.49 -8.65
C ARG A 205 10.88 -1.33 -8.92
N ILE A 206 10.98 -2.65 -8.82
CA ILE A 206 9.83 -3.55 -8.88
C ILE A 206 9.65 -4.26 -7.53
N THR A 207 8.41 -4.40 -7.09
CA THR A 207 8.06 -5.17 -5.89
C THR A 207 6.81 -5.96 -6.17
N LEU A 208 6.81 -7.22 -5.74
CA LEU A 208 5.63 -8.06 -5.77
C LEU A 208 5.06 -8.13 -4.36
N ALA A 209 3.77 -7.83 -4.24
CA ALA A 209 3.06 -7.85 -2.98
C ALA A 209 1.96 -8.92 -3.02
N VAL A 210 1.94 -9.79 -2.01
CA VAL A 210 0.84 -10.71 -1.75
C VAL A 210 0.12 -10.21 -0.51
N ILE A 211 -1.16 -9.88 -0.67
CA ILE A 211 -2.01 -9.36 0.39
C ILE A 211 -2.94 -10.48 0.86
N CYS A 212 -2.84 -10.83 2.12
CA CYS A 212 -3.69 -11.82 2.77
C CYS A 212 -4.71 -11.11 3.65
N SER A 213 -5.99 -11.29 3.32
CA SER A 213 -7.12 -10.78 4.10
C SER A 213 -8.06 -11.94 4.44
N PRO A 214 -8.75 -11.90 5.59
CA PRO A 214 -9.87 -12.78 5.90
C PRO A 214 -10.97 -12.67 4.84
N HIS A 215 -11.86 -13.66 4.83
CA HIS A 215 -13.01 -13.65 3.94
C HIS A 215 -13.83 -12.36 4.13
N PRO A 216 -14.34 -11.72 3.07
CA PRO A 216 -15.08 -10.45 3.18
C PRO A 216 -16.28 -10.48 4.14
N ASP A 217 -16.90 -11.66 4.29
CA ASP A 217 -18.05 -11.86 5.20
C ASP A 217 -17.64 -12.10 6.66
N GLN A 218 -16.34 -12.15 6.96
CA GLN A 218 -15.82 -12.38 8.30
C GLN A 218 -15.80 -11.06 9.07
N GLU A 219 -16.51 -11.01 10.21
CA GLU A 219 -16.42 -9.89 11.13
C GLU A 219 -15.04 -9.89 11.83
N ILE A 220 -14.37 -8.74 11.79
CA ILE A 220 -13.05 -8.54 12.40
C ILE A 220 -13.24 -7.87 13.77
N GLN A 221 -12.79 -8.55 14.81
CA GLN A 221 -12.89 -8.07 16.19
C GLN A 221 -11.75 -8.63 17.05
N PRO A 222 -11.45 -7.99 18.19
CA PRO A 222 -10.53 -8.54 19.18
C PRO A 222 -10.88 -9.98 19.58
N VAL A 223 -9.88 -10.86 19.61
CA VAL A 223 -10.02 -12.21 20.15
C VAL A 223 -10.26 -12.11 21.66
N GLU A 224 -11.35 -12.69 22.15
CA GLU A 224 -11.80 -12.55 23.54
C GLU A 224 -10.72 -12.96 24.57
N ASP A 225 -9.96 -14.02 24.29
CA ASP A 225 -8.89 -14.51 25.17
C ASP A 225 -7.73 -13.51 25.36
N LEU A 226 -7.61 -12.52 24.46
CA LEU A 226 -6.61 -11.46 24.53
C LEU A 226 -7.10 -10.23 25.29
N ILE A 227 -8.38 -10.22 25.72
CA ILE A 227 -8.98 -9.14 26.51
C ILE A 227 -9.02 -9.55 27.98
N ASN A 228 -8.48 -8.69 28.84
CA ASN A 228 -8.50 -8.90 30.30
C ASN A 228 -8.34 -7.56 31.04
N GLU A 229 -8.30 -7.59 32.37
CA GLU A 229 -8.15 -6.39 33.21
C GLU A 229 -6.90 -5.57 32.89
N THR A 230 -5.82 -6.21 32.44
CA THR A 230 -4.56 -5.55 32.07
C THR A 230 -4.47 -5.17 30.58
N ASN A 231 -5.33 -5.73 29.74
CA ASN A 231 -5.47 -5.40 28.31
C ASN A 231 -6.96 -5.25 27.97
N PRO A 232 -7.60 -4.11 28.33
CA PRO A 232 -9.01 -3.89 28.07
C PRO A 232 -9.28 -3.79 26.56
N ARG A 233 -10.54 -4.02 26.16
CA ARG A 233 -10.95 -3.95 24.74
C ARG A 233 -10.67 -2.54 24.18
N LEU A 234 -9.85 -2.48 23.13
CA LEU A 234 -9.48 -1.24 22.44
C LEU A 234 -10.32 -0.96 21.19
N TYR A 235 -10.81 -2.01 20.54
CA TYR A 235 -11.57 -1.91 19.27
C TYR A 235 -13.00 -2.42 19.47
N CYS A 236 -13.99 -1.65 19.02
CA CYS A 236 -15.41 -2.00 19.08
C CYS A 236 -15.91 -2.55 17.74
N CYS A 237 -16.89 -3.44 17.82
CA CYS A 237 -17.69 -3.88 16.69
C CYS A 237 -18.83 -2.87 16.58
N ASP A 238 -18.74 -1.87 15.70
CA ASP A 238 -19.85 -0.93 15.51
C ASP A 238 -20.97 -1.64 14.73
N VAL A 239 -21.91 -2.26 15.45
CA VAL A 239 -23.06 -3.01 14.91
C VAL A 239 -24.16 -2.11 14.32
N ASP A 240 -24.02 -0.78 14.39
CA ASP A 240 -25.02 0.20 13.98
C ASP A 240 -24.64 1.04 12.74
N ALA A 241 -23.54 0.72 12.05
CA ALA A 241 -23.23 1.39 10.78
C ALA A 241 -24.16 0.86 9.66
N PRO A 242 -24.93 1.72 8.97
CA PRO A 242 -25.76 1.27 7.86
C PRO A 242 -24.89 0.62 6.78
N HIS A 243 -25.34 -0.53 6.28
CA HIS A 243 -24.62 -1.35 5.30
C HIS A 243 -24.23 -0.48 4.09
N GLY A 244 -22.94 -0.23 3.92
CA GLY A 244 -22.40 0.55 2.80
C GLY A 244 -21.30 1.58 3.13
N ALA A 245 -20.93 1.77 4.39
CA ALA A 245 -19.79 2.62 4.76
C ALA A 245 -18.59 1.77 5.20
N THR A 246 -17.76 1.34 4.24
CA THR A 246 -16.42 0.80 4.54
C THR A 246 -15.49 1.96 4.91
N GLU A 247 -15.75 2.57 6.06
CA GLU A 247 -14.80 3.45 6.73
C GLU A 247 -14.74 2.94 8.17
N ILE A 248 -13.80 2.02 8.43
CA ILE A 248 -13.44 1.64 9.80
C ILE A 248 -12.90 2.90 10.46
N LYS A 249 -13.76 3.63 11.17
CA LYS A 249 -13.37 4.78 11.99
C LYS A 249 -12.55 4.28 13.17
N THR A 250 -11.25 4.15 12.98
CA THR A 250 -10.26 4.07 14.04
C THR A 250 -10.19 5.42 14.78
N ARG A 251 -11.19 5.71 15.61
CA ARG A 251 -11.06 6.78 16.62
C ARG A 251 -10.10 6.29 17.70
N ARG A 252 -8.82 6.66 17.58
CA ARG A 252 -7.92 6.73 18.74
C ARG A 252 -8.54 7.72 19.72
N SER A 253 -9.03 7.25 20.86
CA SER A 253 -9.28 8.10 22.01
C SER A 253 -7.93 8.65 22.49
N HIS A 254 -7.63 9.91 22.16
CA HIS A 254 -6.58 10.64 22.84
C HIS A 254 -7.09 11.01 24.23
N GLN A 255 -6.42 10.48 25.26
CA GLN A 255 -6.28 11.12 26.56
C GLN A 255 -4.85 11.62 26.70
#